data_AF-A0A059LD36-F1
#
_entry.id   AF-A0A059LD36-F1
#
_cell.length_a   1.000
_cell.length_b   1.000
_cell.length_c   1.000
_cell.angle_alpha   90.00
_cell.angle_beta   90.00
_cell.angle_gamma   90.00
#
_symmetry.space_group_name_H-M   'P 1'
#
loop_
_entity.id
_entity.type
_entity.pdbx_description
1 polymer ?
#
loop_
_entity_poly.entity_id
_entity_poly.type
_entity_poly.pdbx_seq_one_letter_code
_entity_poly.pdbx_strand_id
1 'polypeptide(L)'
;TKRAREPDAELEAEVEALASRKRSRLGVPATQWITVYNAHKPMKQRYHFNVVGARLAQHVVKGSEDGLCVSMVACFQELWALIMDAGTGYSSQVYELSSSFLPKEWIMDRWEEGYYVTALAGSASAQSVVVMSKGTPYTQQSYKISDAFPFKWIHKKWREGFFVTAMASAGSRWAVVMSRNAGFVDQCVELDFQYPSEGVHHRWDAGYRITAAAATPDQAALVLSVPKRRPLDETQETLRTSSFPCAHVKEKWAKNLYISCLAYGRTVS
;
A
#
# COMPACT_ATOMS: atom_id res chain seq x y z
N THR A 1 -37.01 -13.66 -25.00
CA THR A 1 -36.54 -12.96 -23.79
C THR A 1 -35.04 -13.17 -23.66
N LYS A 2 -34.22 -12.29 -24.25
CA LYS A 2 -32.75 -12.41 -24.20
C LYS A 2 -32.31 -12.03 -22.78
N ARG A 3 -31.88 -13.02 -21.97
CA ARG A 3 -31.19 -12.77 -20.70
C ARG A 3 -29.96 -11.92 -21.01
N ALA A 4 -29.92 -10.70 -20.49
CA ALA A 4 -28.71 -9.89 -20.44
C ALA A 4 -27.65 -10.73 -19.74
N ARG A 5 -26.55 -11.03 -20.44
CA ARG A 5 -25.34 -11.57 -19.81
C ARG A 5 -24.85 -10.47 -18.88
N GLU A 6 -24.76 -10.77 -17.59
CA GLU A 6 -24.43 -9.78 -16.56
C GLU A 6 -23.02 -9.22 -16.81
N PRO A 7 -22.81 -7.90 -16.72
CA PRO A 7 -21.50 -7.26 -16.95
C PRO A 7 -20.40 -7.78 -16.01
N ASP A 8 -20.78 -8.40 -14.89
CA ASP A 8 -19.86 -9.03 -13.95
C ASP A 8 -19.22 -10.33 -14.51
N ALA A 9 -19.90 -11.07 -15.41
CA ALA A 9 -19.37 -12.30 -16.02
C ALA A 9 -18.37 -12.03 -17.16
N GLU A 10 -18.53 -10.91 -17.86
CA GLU A 10 -17.56 -10.46 -18.88
C GLU A 10 -16.29 -9.92 -18.21
N LEU A 11 -16.43 -9.21 -17.10
CA LEU A 11 -15.30 -8.80 -16.26
C LEU A 11 -14.56 -10.00 -15.66
N GLU A 12 -15.28 -11.05 -15.22
CA GLU A 12 -14.69 -12.31 -14.77
C GLU A 12 -13.83 -12.96 -15.86
N ALA A 13 -14.37 -13.08 -17.07
CA ALA A 13 -13.66 -13.68 -18.19
C ALA A 13 -12.44 -12.85 -18.61
N GLU A 14 -12.52 -11.52 -18.55
CA GLU A 14 -11.42 -10.64 -18.91
C GLU A 14 -10.30 -10.67 -17.85
N VAL A 15 -10.64 -10.64 -16.56
CA VAL A 15 -9.67 -10.75 -15.46
C VAL A 15 -9.00 -12.13 -15.44
N GLU A 16 -9.75 -13.19 -15.67
CA GLU A 16 -9.22 -14.56 -15.72
C GLU A 16 -8.39 -14.82 -17.00
N ALA A 17 -8.78 -14.23 -18.13
CA ALA A 17 -7.99 -14.23 -19.36
C ALA A 17 -6.68 -13.43 -19.20
N LEU A 18 -6.72 -12.27 -18.55
CA LEU A 18 -5.53 -11.46 -18.23
C LEU A 18 -4.60 -12.22 -17.28
N ALA A 19 -5.14 -12.84 -16.23
CA ALA A 19 -4.36 -13.63 -15.28
C ALA A 19 -3.74 -14.88 -15.93
N SER A 20 -4.50 -15.63 -16.74
CA SER A 20 -4.00 -16.84 -17.41
C SER A 20 -2.93 -16.54 -18.46
N ARG A 21 -3.10 -15.48 -19.27
CA ARG A 21 -2.10 -15.04 -20.27
C ARG A 21 -0.78 -14.63 -19.63
N LYS A 22 -0.81 -13.98 -18.45
CA LYS A 22 0.38 -13.51 -17.75
C LYS A 22 1.13 -14.61 -16.98
N ARG A 23 0.47 -15.74 -16.69
CA ARG A 23 1.05 -16.88 -15.95
C ARG A 23 2.11 -17.66 -16.75
N SER A 24 2.17 -17.51 -18.07
CA SER A 24 3.02 -18.31 -18.97
C SER A 24 4.49 -17.85 -19.08
N ARG A 25 4.90 -16.81 -18.36
CA ARG A 25 6.27 -16.26 -18.36
C ARG A 25 6.93 -16.41 -16.98
N LEU A 26 7.49 -17.58 -16.68
CA LEU A 26 8.11 -17.88 -15.38
C LEU A 26 9.57 -18.34 -15.55
N GLY A 27 10.51 -17.43 -15.32
CA GLY A 27 11.88 -17.71 -14.88
C GLY A 27 11.99 -17.68 -13.34
N VAL A 28 13.21 -17.61 -12.80
CA VAL A 28 13.49 -17.83 -11.38
C VAL A 28 12.83 -16.74 -10.51
N PRO A 29 12.09 -17.09 -9.44
CA PRO A 29 11.40 -16.08 -8.66
C PRO A 29 12.33 -15.21 -7.82
N ALA A 30 12.61 -13.97 -8.25
CA ALA A 30 13.20 -12.94 -7.40
C ALA A 30 12.13 -12.13 -6.64
N THR A 31 12.34 -11.98 -5.32
CA THR A 31 11.60 -11.04 -4.47
C THR A 31 12.49 -9.83 -4.18
N GLN A 32 11.92 -8.63 -4.21
CA GLN A 32 12.66 -7.38 -4.02
C GLN A 32 11.80 -6.36 -3.26
N TRP A 33 12.46 -5.37 -2.68
CA TRP A 33 11.81 -4.15 -2.24
C TRP A 33 11.27 -3.40 -3.45
N ILE A 34 10.04 -2.94 -3.35
CA ILE A 34 9.40 -2.01 -4.26
C ILE A 34 9.27 -0.70 -3.49
N THR A 35 10.02 0.31 -3.87
CA THR A 35 9.97 1.64 -3.25
C THR A 35 9.45 2.64 -4.26
N VAL A 36 8.44 3.41 -3.85
CA VAL A 36 7.89 4.51 -4.63
C VAL A 36 8.31 5.81 -3.95
N TYR A 37 8.82 6.74 -4.75
CA TYR A 37 9.17 8.08 -4.32
C TYR A 37 8.27 9.10 -5.00
N ASN A 38 7.78 10.08 -4.25
CA ASN A 38 7.04 11.21 -4.81
C ASN A 38 7.83 12.49 -4.57
N ALA A 39 7.74 13.43 -5.51
CA ALA A 39 8.17 14.80 -5.27
C ALA A 39 7.29 15.44 -4.20
N HIS A 40 7.93 16.17 -3.30
CA HIS A 40 7.26 16.89 -2.25
C HIS A 40 8.02 18.17 -1.90
N LYS A 41 7.35 19.15 -1.29
CA LYS A 41 8.07 20.27 -0.67
C LYS A 41 9.07 19.72 0.36
N PRO A 42 10.21 20.39 0.60
CA PRO A 42 11.18 19.91 1.58
C PRO A 42 10.51 19.54 2.91
N MET A 43 10.68 18.29 3.33
CA MET A 43 10.11 17.77 4.58
C MET A 43 11.09 16.84 5.31
N LYS A 44 10.92 16.73 6.63
CA LYS A 44 11.67 15.76 7.44
C LYS A 44 11.04 14.39 7.24
N GLN A 45 11.82 13.43 6.75
CA GLN A 45 11.46 12.02 6.66
C GLN A 45 12.54 11.18 7.33
N ARG A 46 12.13 10.11 8.01
CA ARG A 46 12.99 9.14 8.68
C ARG A 46 12.55 7.74 8.27
N TYR A 47 13.52 6.86 8.07
CA TYR A 47 13.26 5.45 7.87
C TYR A 47 13.98 4.61 8.91
N HIS A 48 13.36 3.49 9.27
CA HIS A 48 13.97 2.40 10.01
C HIS A 48 13.69 1.11 9.25
N PHE A 49 14.65 0.20 9.19
CA PHE A 49 14.51 -1.10 8.52
C PHE A 49 15.28 -2.14 9.32
N ASN A 50 15.01 -3.42 9.05
CA ASN A 50 15.54 -4.52 9.87
C ASN A 50 15.16 -4.40 11.35
N VAL A 51 13.97 -3.84 11.63
CA VAL A 51 13.47 -3.65 12.99
C VAL A 51 12.79 -4.92 13.46
N VAL A 52 13.27 -5.48 14.57
CA VAL A 52 12.56 -6.57 15.27
C VAL A 52 11.33 -6.01 16.01
N GLY A 53 10.26 -6.80 16.12
CA GLY A 53 8.99 -6.35 16.70
C GLY A 53 9.13 -5.65 18.06
N ALA A 54 9.96 -6.20 18.96
CA ALA A 54 10.21 -5.63 20.30
C ALA A 54 10.83 -4.21 20.29
N ARG A 55 11.42 -3.77 19.16
CA ARG A 55 12.04 -2.44 19.02
C ARG A 55 11.14 -1.43 18.30
N LEU A 56 9.98 -1.85 17.78
CA LEU A 56 9.05 -0.95 17.08
C LEU A 56 8.65 0.24 17.96
N ALA A 57 8.28 -0.03 19.21
CA ALA A 57 7.87 1.00 20.16
C ALA A 57 8.91 2.11 20.33
N GLN A 58 10.18 1.73 20.48
CA GLN A 58 11.26 2.70 20.64
C GLN A 58 11.40 3.63 19.43
N HIS A 59 11.27 3.09 18.22
CA HIS A 59 11.37 3.89 16.99
C HIS A 59 10.15 4.80 16.80
N VAL A 60 8.95 4.30 17.07
CA VAL A 60 7.71 5.09 16.96
C VAL A 60 7.69 6.23 17.98
N VAL A 61 8.03 5.95 19.24
CA VAL A 61 8.09 6.97 20.31
C VAL A 61 9.09 8.06 19.95
N LYS A 62 10.33 7.69 19.62
CA LYS A 62 11.36 8.66 19.25
C LYS A 62 10.97 9.48 18.01
N GLY A 63 10.32 8.87 17.03
CA GLY A 63 9.83 9.60 15.85
C GLY A 63 8.72 10.59 16.19
N SER A 64 7.79 10.21 17.08
CA SER A 64 6.72 11.08 17.57
C SER A 64 7.26 12.30 18.34
N GLU A 65 8.22 12.09 19.25
CA GLU A 65 8.94 13.17 19.96
C GLU A 65 9.65 14.14 19.00
N ASP A 66 10.06 13.63 17.83
CA ASP A 66 10.70 14.38 16.76
C ASP A 66 9.72 15.08 15.79
N GLY A 67 8.41 15.02 16.07
CA GLY A 67 7.33 15.58 15.25
C GLY A 67 7.05 14.79 13.97
N LEU A 68 7.38 13.50 13.94
CA LEU A 68 7.15 12.62 12.79
C LEU A 68 6.03 11.64 13.06
N CYS A 69 5.19 11.42 12.05
CA CYS A 69 4.16 10.39 12.06
C CYS A 69 4.58 9.21 11.19
N VAL A 70 4.23 7.99 11.60
CA VAL A 70 4.37 6.80 10.76
C VAL A 70 3.44 6.92 9.54
N SER A 71 4.02 6.99 8.36
CA SER A 71 3.31 7.11 7.09
C SER A 71 3.22 5.80 6.32
N MET A 72 4.20 4.90 6.51
CA MET A 72 4.21 3.59 5.87
C MET A 72 4.88 2.55 6.77
N VAL A 73 4.37 1.33 6.71
CA VAL A 73 5.01 0.16 7.30
C VAL A 73 5.09 -0.91 6.22
N ALA A 74 6.21 -1.62 6.16
CA ALA A 74 6.38 -2.81 5.33
C ALA A 74 7.09 -3.90 6.14
N CYS A 75 7.01 -5.13 5.67
CA CYS A 75 7.66 -6.27 6.31
C CYS A 75 8.45 -7.05 5.26
N PHE A 76 9.63 -7.51 5.66
CA PHE A 76 10.39 -8.53 4.94
C PHE A 76 10.71 -9.64 5.93
N GLN A 77 10.19 -10.85 5.66
CA GLN A 77 10.22 -11.98 6.58
C GLN A 77 9.52 -11.63 7.91
N GLU A 78 10.30 -11.36 8.96
CA GLU A 78 9.83 -10.96 10.30
C GLU A 78 10.46 -9.63 10.75
N LEU A 79 11.04 -8.91 9.80
CA LEU A 79 11.70 -7.63 10.02
C LEU A 79 10.88 -6.50 9.43
N TRP A 80 10.59 -5.51 10.26
CA TRP A 80 9.77 -4.38 9.92
C TRP A 80 10.61 -3.25 9.33
N ALA A 81 10.03 -2.56 8.36
CA ALA A 81 10.48 -1.28 7.88
C ALA A 81 9.41 -0.23 8.16
N LEU A 82 9.82 0.91 8.72
CA LEU A 82 8.96 2.04 9.04
C LEU A 82 9.45 3.25 8.28
N ILE A 83 8.52 3.95 7.66
CA ILE A 83 8.73 5.30 7.14
C ILE A 83 7.91 6.25 8.00
N MET A 84 8.55 7.32 8.45
CA MET A 84 7.93 8.37 9.24
C MET A 84 8.23 9.72 8.60
N ASP A 85 7.25 10.59 8.47
CA ASP A 85 7.45 11.94 7.92
C ASP A 85 6.60 12.99 8.63
N ALA A 86 7.02 14.24 8.49
CA ALA A 86 6.33 15.42 9.04
C ALA A 86 5.19 15.91 8.13
N GLY A 87 4.99 15.29 6.96
CA GLY A 87 4.09 15.75 5.91
C GLY A 87 2.70 15.12 5.93
N THR A 88 2.43 14.18 6.82
CA THR A 88 1.19 13.38 6.83
C THR A 88 -0.08 14.19 7.12
N GLY A 89 0.04 15.28 7.90
CA GLY A 89 -1.11 16.01 8.42
C GLY A 89 -1.88 15.29 9.53
N TYR A 90 -1.35 14.17 10.06
CA TYR A 90 -1.99 13.44 11.14
C TYR A 90 -1.85 14.18 12.48
N SER A 91 -2.91 14.14 13.29
CA SER A 91 -2.96 14.84 14.59
C SER A 91 -2.72 13.92 15.79
N SER A 92 -2.94 12.62 15.63
CA SER A 92 -2.68 11.59 16.63
C SER A 92 -2.51 10.25 15.93
N GLN A 93 -1.66 9.38 16.47
CA GLN A 93 -1.48 8.01 15.97
C GLN A 93 -1.45 7.00 17.10
N VAL A 94 -2.02 5.83 16.80
CA VAL A 94 -1.95 4.62 17.61
C VAL A 94 -1.54 3.48 16.71
N TYR A 95 -0.87 2.46 17.26
CA TYR A 95 -0.50 1.28 16.50
C TYR A 95 -0.60 0.03 17.37
N GLU A 96 -0.76 -1.11 16.70
CA GLU A 96 -0.79 -2.43 17.33
C GLU A 96 0.14 -3.37 16.57
N LEU A 97 1.03 -4.05 17.30
CA LEU A 97 1.76 -5.22 16.81
C LEU A 97 1.01 -6.46 17.28
N SER A 98 0.20 -7.05 16.39
CA SER A 98 -0.59 -8.23 16.68
C SER A 98 0.10 -9.51 16.24
N SER A 99 -0.11 -10.59 17.00
CA SER A 99 0.25 -11.96 16.60
C SER A 99 -0.69 -12.55 15.53
N SER A 100 -1.74 -11.82 15.16
CA SER A 100 -2.72 -12.19 14.14
C SER A 100 -2.75 -11.18 12.99
N PHE A 101 -3.19 -11.62 11.81
CA PHE A 101 -3.25 -10.76 10.64
C PHE A 101 -4.51 -9.91 10.70
N LEU A 102 -4.34 -8.63 11.03
CA LEU A 102 -5.36 -7.61 11.31
C LEU A 102 -6.25 -7.94 12.52
N PRO A 103 -5.95 -7.39 13.72
CA PRO A 103 -6.76 -7.60 14.92
C PRO A 103 -8.11 -6.87 14.82
N LYS A 104 -9.18 -7.62 14.52
CA LYS A 104 -10.52 -7.07 14.26
C LYS A 104 -11.05 -6.20 15.41
N GLU A 105 -11.03 -6.70 16.64
CA GLU A 105 -11.59 -6.02 17.82
C GLU A 105 -10.87 -4.69 18.05
N TRP A 106 -9.54 -4.70 18.06
CA TRP A 106 -8.74 -3.48 18.20
C TRP A 106 -9.05 -2.45 17.11
N ILE A 107 -9.15 -2.86 15.83
CA ILE A 107 -9.49 -1.93 14.74
C ILE A 107 -10.88 -1.32 14.94
N MET A 108 -11.87 -2.12 15.38
CA MET A 108 -13.22 -1.64 15.64
C MET A 108 -13.25 -0.61 16.78
N ASP A 109 -12.58 -0.90 17.90
CA ASP A 109 -12.48 0.03 19.03
C ASP A 109 -11.81 1.35 18.61
N ARG A 110 -10.73 1.27 17.82
CA ARG A 110 -10.04 2.46 17.31
C ARG A 110 -10.90 3.27 16.31
N TRP A 111 -11.73 2.61 15.50
CA TRP A 111 -12.69 3.30 14.63
C TRP A 111 -13.73 4.07 15.42
N GLU A 112 -14.25 3.51 16.52
CA GLU A 112 -15.21 4.20 17.41
C GLU A 112 -14.59 5.45 18.06
N GLU A 113 -13.29 5.43 18.32
CA GLU A 113 -12.54 6.59 18.81
C GLU A 113 -12.16 7.59 17.70
N GLY A 114 -12.55 7.34 16.45
CA GLY A 114 -12.30 8.22 15.30
C GLY A 114 -10.90 8.13 14.69
N TYR A 115 -10.15 7.07 14.99
CA TYR A 115 -8.92 6.75 14.26
C TYR A 115 -9.25 5.96 12.99
N TYR A 116 -8.44 6.12 11.94
CA TYR A 116 -8.58 5.34 10.70
C TYR A 116 -7.26 4.65 10.36
N VAL A 117 -7.31 3.44 9.78
CA VAL A 117 -6.10 2.74 9.30
C VAL A 117 -5.43 3.57 8.22
N THR A 118 -4.17 3.91 8.45
CA THR A 118 -3.33 4.72 7.55
C THR A 118 -2.11 3.98 7.04
N ALA A 119 -1.62 2.99 7.79
CA ALA A 119 -0.57 2.09 7.33
C ALA A 119 -0.78 0.70 7.94
N LEU A 120 -0.44 -0.34 7.19
CA LEU A 120 -0.46 -1.71 7.68
C LEU A 120 0.58 -2.56 6.95
N ALA A 121 1.12 -3.55 7.63
CA ALA A 121 1.98 -4.58 7.06
C ALA A 121 1.73 -5.91 7.78
N GLY A 122 1.88 -7.01 7.05
CA GLY A 122 1.84 -8.36 7.61
C GLY A 122 3.18 -9.07 7.41
N SER A 123 3.51 -9.97 8.32
CA SER A 123 4.67 -10.85 8.22
C SER A 123 4.30 -12.20 7.63
N ALA A 124 5.30 -13.02 7.32
CA ALA A 124 5.08 -14.37 6.80
C ALA A 124 4.41 -15.28 7.86
N SER A 125 4.69 -15.06 9.14
CA SER A 125 4.06 -15.77 10.27
C SER A 125 2.69 -15.23 10.68
N ALA A 126 2.06 -14.42 9.84
CA ALA A 126 0.75 -13.80 10.08
C ALA A 126 0.70 -12.77 11.22
N GLN A 127 1.85 -12.33 11.75
CA GLN A 127 1.86 -11.13 12.58
C GLN A 127 1.51 -9.92 11.72
N SER A 128 0.99 -8.86 12.35
CA SER A 128 0.73 -7.61 11.64
C SER A 128 1.02 -6.41 12.49
N VAL A 129 1.47 -5.35 11.83
CA VAL A 129 1.50 -4.00 12.39
C VAL A 129 0.39 -3.22 11.72
N VAL A 130 -0.52 -2.67 12.53
CA VAL A 130 -1.58 -1.77 12.06
C VAL A 130 -1.36 -0.42 12.71
N VAL A 131 -1.30 0.64 11.91
CA VAL A 131 -1.21 2.02 12.37
C VAL A 131 -2.51 2.72 12.01
N MET A 132 -3.14 3.35 12.99
CA MET A 132 -4.35 4.14 12.81
C MET A 132 -4.12 5.58 13.27
N SER A 133 -4.67 6.54 12.53
CA SER A 133 -4.40 7.97 12.73
C SER A 133 -5.67 8.82 12.76
N LYS A 134 -5.61 9.94 13.49
CA LYS A 134 -6.56 11.06 13.42
C LYS A 134 -6.00 12.16 12.51
N GLY A 135 -6.87 13.09 12.10
CA GLY A 135 -6.51 14.16 11.15
C GLY A 135 -6.52 13.72 9.69
N THR A 136 -6.89 12.48 9.41
CA THR A 136 -7.16 12.02 8.04
C THR A 136 -8.43 12.69 7.50
N PRO A 137 -8.57 12.88 6.18
CA PRO A 137 -9.82 13.33 5.59
C PRO A 137 -10.91 12.24 5.57
N TYR A 138 -10.61 11.01 6.01
CA TYR A 138 -11.50 9.87 5.87
C TYR A 138 -12.76 10.02 6.71
N THR A 139 -13.90 9.59 6.16
CA THR A 139 -15.20 9.67 6.84
C THR A 139 -15.83 8.31 7.10
N GLN A 140 -15.45 7.29 6.33
CA GLN A 140 -15.86 5.89 6.51
C GLN A 140 -14.74 5.00 5.99
N GLN A 141 -14.51 3.87 6.63
CA GLN A 141 -13.49 2.90 6.22
C GLN A 141 -14.03 1.48 6.32
N SER A 142 -13.54 0.62 5.44
CA SER A 142 -13.83 -0.81 5.45
C SER A 142 -12.59 -1.57 5.00
N TYR A 143 -12.41 -2.79 5.49
CA TYR A 143 -11.32 -3.65 5.02
C TYR A 143 -11.83 -5.05 4.67
N LYS A 144 -11.06 -5.75 3.85
CA LYS A 144 -11.29 -7.15 3.51
C LYS A 144 -9.99 -7.94 3.55
N ILE A 145 -10.05 -9.09 4.21
CA ILE A 145 -9.01 -10.13 4.16
C ILE A 145 -9.47 -11.23 3.21
N SER A 146 -8.57 -11.73 2.36
CA SER A 146 -8.89 -12.74 1.36
C SER A 146 -7.63 -13.52 0.95
N ASP A 147 -7.77 -14.81 0.67
CA ASP A 147 -6.66 -15.65 0.16
C ASP A 147 -6.34 -15.36 -1.31
N ALA A 148 -7.23 -14.63 -2.00
CA ALA A 148 -7.05 -14.15 -3.36
C ALA A 148 -7.31 -12.65 -3.44
N PHE A 149 -6.64 -11.96 -4.37
CA PHE A 149 -6.78 -10.51 -4.50
C PHE A 149 -8.25 -10.12 -4.77
N PRO A 150 -8.89 -9.29 -3.92
CA PRO A 150 -10.35 -9.18 -3.86
C PRO A 150 -10.95 -8.19 -4.88
N PHE A 151 -10.70 -8.36 -6.18
CA PHE A 151 -11.17 -7.45 -7.25
C PHE A 151 -12.66 -7.12 -7.19
N LYS A 152 -13.52 -8.15 -7.09
CA LYS A 152 -14.99 -7.96 -7.06
C LYS A 152 -15.43 -7.04 -5.92
N TRP A 153 -14.79 -7.18 -4.76
CA TRP A 153 -15.10 -6.36 -3.60
C TRP A 153 -14.61 -4.92 -3.79
N ILE A 154 -13.40 -4.73 -4.33
CA ILE A 154 -12.85 -3.41 -4.65
C ILE A 154 -13.76 -2.68 -5.65
N HIS A 155 -14.15 -3.32 -6.75
CA HIS A 155 -15.05 -2.72 -7.74
C HIS A 155 -16.42 -2.35 -7.17
N LYS A 156 -16.99 -3.21 -6.32
CA LYS A 156 -18.22 -2.87 -5.59
C LYS A 156 -18.02 -1.63 -4.72
N LYS A 157 -16.91 -1.56 -3.98
CA LYS A 157 -16.58 -0.44 -3.10
C LYS A 157 -16.28 0.86 -3.83
N TRP A 158 -15.64 0.82 -5.00
CA TRP A 158 -15.49 1.99 -5.87
C TRP A 158 -16.83 2.59 -6.27
N ARG A 159 -17.82 1.75 -6.64
CA ARG A 159 -19.20 2.21 -6.93
C ARG A 159 -19.89 2.83 -5.71
N GLU A 160 -19.50 2.44 -4.50
CA GLU A 160 -19.95 3.02 -3.24
C GLU A 160 -19.13 4.28 -2.83
N GLY A 161 -18.21 4.77 -3.66
CA GLY A 161 -17.39 5.96 -3.40
C GLY A 161 -16.23 5.75 -2.43
N PHE A 162 -15.88 4.50 -2.12
CA PHE A 162 -14.67 4.16 -1.37
C PHE A 162 -13.50 4.01 -2.33
N PHE A 163 -12.28 4.34 -1.88
CA PHE A 163 -11.04 4.11 -2.62
C PHE A 163 -10.07 3.32 -1.76
N VAL A 164 -9.23 2.47 -2.37
CA VAL A 164 -8.14 1.79 -1.66
C VAL A 164 -7.17 2.83 -1.13
N THR A 165 -6.92 2.80 0.18
CA THR A 165 -6.03 3.73 0.87
C THR A 165 -4.83 3.04 1.50
N ALA A 166 -4.93 1.73 1.76
CA ALA A 166 -3.81 0.95 2.28
C ALA A 166 -3.99 -0.52 1.92
N MET A 167 -2.87 -1.22 1.72
CA MET A 167 -2.86 -2.65 1.43
C MET A 167 -1.70 -3.32 2.17
N ALA A 168 -1.88 -4.59 2.51
CA ALA A 168 -0.82 -5.45 3.00
C ALA A 168 -1.06 -6.89 2.58
N SER A 169 -0.03 -7.70 2.77
CA SER A 169 -0.08 -9.15 2.65
C SER A 169 0.48 -9.81 3.91
N ALA A 170 0.06 -11.04 4.16
CA ALA A 170 0.68 -11.95 5.11
C ALA A 170 0.66 -13.36 4.53
N GLY A 171 1.82 -13.86 4.09
CA GLY A 171 1.89 -15.05 3.24
C GLY A 171 1.16 -14.83 1.92
N SER A 172 0.16 -15.67 1.63
CA SER A 172 -0.71 -15.54 0.45
C SER A 172 -1.95 -14.67 0.66
N ARG A 173 -2.24 -14.28 1.91
CA ARG A 173 -3.44 -13.49 2.24
C ARG A 173 -3.22 -12.03 1.92
N TRP A 174 -4.24 -11.42 1.36
CA TRP A 174 -4.33 -10.00 1.08
C TRP A 174 -5.20 -9.31 2.11
N ALA A 175 -4.80 -8.13 2.55
CA ALA A 175 -5.62 -7.18 3.26
C ALA A 175 -5.73 -5.90 2.43
N VAL A 176 -6.96 -5.49 2.12
CA VAL A 176 -7.25 -4.26 1.39
C VAL A 176 -8.12 -3.37 2.27
N VAL A 177 -7.66 -2.16 2.54
CA VAL A 177 -8.38 -1.13 3.28
C VAL A 177 -8.86 -0.08 2.30
N MET A 178 -10.16 0.22 2.32
CA MET A 178 -10.77 1.25 1.49
C MET A 178 -11.48 2.29 2.34
N SER A 179 -11.32 3.57 1.97
CA SER A 179 -11.84 4.71 2.72
C SER A 179 -12.63 5.67 1.82
N ARG A 180 -13.69 6.28 2.36
CA ARG A 180 -14.41 7.40 1.75
C ARG A 180 -13.67 8.71 2.04
N ASN A 181 -13.85 9.67 1.15
CA ASN A 181 -13.19 10.98 1.19
C ASN A 181 -11.64 10.89 1.17
N ALA A 182 -11.10 9.88 0.48
CA ALA A 182 -9.66 9.67 0.36
C ALA A 182 -8.92 10.69 -0.55
N GLY A 183 -9.64 11.65 -1.14
CA GLY A 183 -9.03 12.64 -2.02
C GLY A 183 -8.74 12.16 -3.44
N PHE A 184 -9.35 11.05 -3.89
CA PHE A 184 -9.20 10.52 -5.25
C PHE A 184 -10.48 10.71 -6.08
N VAL A 185 -10.31 10.84 -7.40
CA VAL A 185 -11.39 10.90 -8.40
C VAL A 185 -11.59 9.55 -9.04
N ASP A 186 -10.48 8.89 -9.38
CA ASP A 186 -10.48 7.59 -10.03
C ASP A 186 -9.31 6.73 -9.53
N GLN A 187 -9.44 5.42 -9.65
CA GLN A 187 -8.44 4.46 -9.19
C GLN A 187 -8.51 3.16 -9.98
N CYS A 188 -7.35 2.59 -10.28
CA CYS A 188 -7.21 1.29 -10.93
C CYS A 188 -6.23 0.40 -10.17
N VAL A 189 -6.27 -0.89 -10.47
CA VAL A 189 -5.36 -1.89 -9.93
C VAL A 189 -4.59 -2.53 -11.08
N GLU A 190 -3.27 -2.52 -10.98
CA GLU A 190 -2.37 -3.35 -11.78
C GLU A 190 -1.94 -4.53 -10.92
N LEU A 191 -2.57 -5.69 -11.11
CA LEU A 191 -2.15 -6.97 -10.51
C LEU A 191 -1.39 -7.76 -11.55
N ASP A 192 -0.21 -8.24 -11.17
CA ASP A 192 0.64 -8.99 -12.06
C ASP A 192 1.45 -10.05 -11.29
N PHE A 193 1.84 -11.11 -12.00
CA PHE A 193 2.77 -12.13 -11.51
C PHE A 193 4.23 -11.63 -11.56
N GLN A 194 4.44 -10.44 -12.13
CA GLN A 194 5.69 -9.69 -12.18
C GLN A 194 5.45 -8.24 -11.75
N TYR A 195 6.48 -7.39 -11.77
CA TYR A 195 6.27 -5.96 -11.59
C TYR A 195 5.67 -5.32 -12.86
N PRO A 196 4.50 -4.66 -12.80
CA PRO A 196 3.77 -4.20 -14.00
C PRO A 196 4.32 -2.86 -14.55
N SER A 197 5.57 -2.83 -15.04
CA SER A 197 6.22 -1.57 -15.47
C SER A 197 5.50 -0.87 -16.62
N GLU A 198 5.09 -1.59 -17.67
CA GLU A 198 4.39 -0.99 -18.82
C GLU A 198 3.04 -0.38 -18.41
N GLY A 199 2.29 -1.10 -17.56
CA GLY A 199 1.03 -0.61 -17.00
C GLY A 199 1.25 0.66 -16.18
N VAL A 200 2.27 0.70 -15.33
CA VAL A 200 2.60 1.89 -14.51
C VAL A 200 2.89 3.11 -15.40
N HIS A 201 3.74 2.97 -16.43
CA HIS A 201 4.07 4.10 -17.31
C HIS A 201 2.85 4.61 -18.08
N HIS A 202 2.05 3.70 -18.65
CA HIS A 202 0.81 4.08 -19.34
C HIS A 202 -0.18 4.82 -18.43
N ARG A 203 -0.30 4.39 -17.17
CA ARG A 203 -1.16 5.02 -16.16
C ARG A 203 -0.60 6.37 -15.69
N TRP A 204 0.72 6.53 -15.60
CA TRP A 204 1.35 7.81 -15.30
C TRP A 204 1.03 8.86 -16.37
N ASP A 205 1.10 8.50 -17.65
CA ASP A 205 0.73 9.37 -18.77
C ASP A 205 -0.75 9.78 -18.73
N ALA A 206 -1.62 8.90 -18.20
CA ALA A 206 -3.03 9.17 -17.97
C ALA A 206 -3.32 9.94 -16.65
N GLY A 207 -2.29 10.37 -15.92
CA GLY A 207 -2.43 11.18 -14.70
C GLY A 207 -2.68 10.39 -13.40
N TYR A 208 -2.58 9.06 -13.44
CA TYR A 208 -2.62 8.25 -12.22
C TYR A 208 -1.26 8.26 -11.53
N ARG A 209 -1.23 8.04 -10.22
CA ARG A 209 0.01 7.83 -9.45
C ARG A 209 -0.17 6.64 -8.53
N ILE A 210 0.89 5.88 -8.29
CA ILE A 210 0.87 4.77 -7.34
C ILE A 210 0.60 5.35 -5.94
N THR A 211 -0.43 4.84 -5.27
CA THR A 211 -0.85 5.29 -3.93
C THR A 211 -0.88 4.18 -2.90
N ALA A 212 -0.93 2.91 -3.33
CA ALA A 212 -0.76 1.77 -2.45
C ALA A 212 -0.12 0.62 -3.21
N ALA A 213 0.69 -0.17 -2.52
CA ALA A 213 1.32 -1.36 -3.05
C ALA A 213 1.32 -2.45 -1.98
N ALA A 214 1.11 -3.69 -2.40
CA ALA A 214 1.31 -4.87 -1.59
C ALA A 214 1.74 -6.01 -2.51
N ALA A 215 2.46 -6.97 -1.97
CA ALA A 215 2.91 -8.11 -2.75
C ALA A 215 2.91 -9.38 -1.90
N THR A 216 2.48 -10.47 -2.51
CA THR A 216 2.70 -11.83 -1.98
C THR A 216 4.00 -12.38 -2.58
N PRO A 217 4.44 -13.58 -2.16
CA PRO A 217 5.53 -14.27 -2.85
C PRO A 217 5.28 -14.49 -4.34
N ASP A 218 4.02 -14.54 -4.78
CA ASP A 218 3.62 -14.90 -6.14
C ASP A 218 3.19 -13.73 -7.02
N GLN A 219 2.69 -12.64 -6.41
CA GLN A 219 2.04 -11.55 -7.12
C GLN A 219 2.38 -10.19 -6.52
N ALA A 220 2.41 -9.16 -7.35
CA ALA A 220 2.47 -7.77 -6.92
C ALA A 220 1.19 -7.05 -7.35
N ALA A 221 0.61 -6.28 -6.43
CA ALA A 221 -0.54 -5.43 -6.69
C ALA A 221 -0.13 -3.97 -6.47
N LEU A 222 -0.28 -3.15 -7.52
CA LEU A 222 -0.15 -1.70 -7.44
C LEU A 222 -1.52 -1.08 -7.64
N VAL A 223 -1.90 -0.22 -6.71
CA VAL A 223 -3.06 0.66 -6.84
C VAL A 223 -2.56 2.00 -7.31
N LEU A 224 -3.13 2.49 -8.42
CA LEU A 224 -2.85 3.81 -8.94
C LEU A 224 -4.11 4.67 -8.91
N SER A 225 -3.98 5.92 -8.47
CA SER A 225 -5.11 6.83 -8.26
C SER A 225 -4.89 8.17 -8.92
N VAL A 226 -5.97 8.82 -9.34
CA VAL A 226 -5.99 10.21 -9.78
C VAL A 226 -6.40 11.09 -8.60
N PRO A 227 -5.54 11.99 -8.11
CA PRO A 227 -5.88 12.86 -6.99
C PRO A 227 -6.90 13.95 -7.40
N LYS A 228 -7.85 14.26 -6.50
CA LYS A 228 -8.83 15.35 -6.67
C LYS A 228 -8.16 16.71 -6.81
N ARG A 229 -7.03 16.91 -6.13
CA ARG A 229 -6.20 18.12 -6.22
C ARG A 229 -4.89 17.71 -6.87
N ARG A 230 -4.60 18.28 -8.04
CA ARG A 230 -3.33 18.03 -8.71
C ARG A 230 -2.19 18.57 -7.83
N PRO A 231 -1.19 17.74 -7.50
CA PRO A 231 -0.01 18.22 -6.81
C PRO A 231 0.77 19.18 -7.74
N LEU A 232 1.54 20.09 -7.12
CA LEU A 232 2.35 21.07 -7.85
C LEU A 232 3.44 20.39 -8.69
N ASP A 233 4.00 19.30 -8.14
CA ASP A 233 4.96 18.45 -8.80
C ASP A 233 4.40 17.02 -8.79
N GLU A 234 4.17 16.48 -9.97
CA GLU A 234 3.60 15.14 -10.14
C GLU A 234 4.69 14.07 -10.33
N THR A 235 5.97 14.42 -10.14
CA THR A 235 7.09 13.48 -10.31
C THR A 235 6.95 12.31 -9.33
N GLN A 236 6.92 11.10 -9.88
CA GLN A 236 6.93 9.87 -9.12
C GLN A 236 7.95 8.91 -9.74
N GLU A 237 8.74 8.27 -8.89
CA GLU A 237 9.74 7.30 -9.32
C GLU A 237 9.57 5.99 -8.58
N THR A 238 9.90 4.89 -9.24
CA THR A 238 9.85 3.54 -8.68
C THR A 238 11.23 2.92 -8.71
N LEU A 239 11.64 2.32 -7.60
CA LEU A 239 12.91 1.63 -7.47
C LEU A 239 12.67 0.20 -6.97
N ARG A 240 13.36 -0.76 -7.59
CA ARG A 240 13.36 -2.17 -7.18
C ARG A 240 14.75 -2.59 -6.77
N THR A 241 14.91 -3.11 -5.56
CA THR A 241 16.21 -3.52 -5.02
C THR A 241 16.10 -4.77 -4.16
N SER A 242 17.11 -5.64 -4.24
CA SER A 242 17.15 -6.86 -3.42
C SER A 242 17.39 -6.56 -1.93
N SER A 243 18.06 -5.44 -1.62
CA SER A 243 18.24 -4.93 -0.26
C SER A 243 17.50 -3.62 -0.04
N PHE A 244 17.28 -3.24 1.21
CA PHE A 244 16.61 -1.96 1.52
C PHE A 244 17.45 -0.78 0.97
N PRO A 245 16.85 0.18 0.23
CA PRO A 245 17.58 1.10 -0.64
C PRO A 245 18.22 2.32 0.08
N CYS A 246 18.99 2.11 1.16
CA CYS A 246 19.53 3.18 2.01
C CYS A 246 20.27 4.30 1.26
N ALA A 247 21.16 3.93 0.33
CA ALA A 247 21.95 4.90 -0.43
C ALA A 247 21.05 5.76 -1.33
N HIS A 248 20.10 5.12 -2.02
CA HIS A 248 19.15 5.81 -2.90
C HIS A 248 18.25 6.75 -2.11
N VAL A 249 17.79 6.38 -0.91
CA VAL A 249 16.95 7.27 -0.09
C VAL A 249 17.63 8.62 0.15
N LYS A 250 18.92 8.64 0.47
CA LYS A 250 19.66 9.89 0.68
C LYS A 250 19.80 10.70 -0.62
N GLU A 251 20.05 10.04 -1.74
CA GLU A 251 20.11 10.69 -3.05
C GLU A 251 18.75 11.29 -3.46
N LYS A 252 17.66 10.56 -3.21
CA LYS A 252 16.29 11.01 -3.51
C LYS A 252 15.89 12.20 -2.64
N TRP A 253 16.22 12.18 -1.35
CA TRP A 253 15.99 13.34 -0.47
C TRP A 253 16.70 14.61 -0.97
N ALA A 254 17.92 14.51 -1.51
CA ALA A 254 18.63 15.65 -2.09
C ALA A 254 17.92 16.26 -3.32
N LYS A 255 17.01 15.50 -3.95
CA LYS A 255 16.18 15.92 -5.08
C LYS A 255 14.72 16.20 -4.69
N ASN A 256 14.43 16.32 -3.39
CA ASN A 256 13.07 16.47 -2.84
C ASN A 256 12.11 15.32 -3.21
N LEU A 257 12.65 14.12 -3.43
CA LEU A 257 11.90 12.89 -3.64
C LEU A 257 11.88 12.08 -2.34
N TYR A 258 10.69 11.76 -1.86
CA TYR A 258 10.48 11.11 -0.57
C TYR A 258 9.71 9.81 -0.73
N ILE A 259 10.00 8.82 0.12
CA ILE A 259 9.29 7.53 0.06
C ILE A 259 7.80 7.79 0.34
N SER A 260 6.94 7.38 -0.58
CA SER A 260 5.49 7.49 -0.49
C SER A 260 4.80 6.14 -0.38
N CYS A 261 5.44 5.07 -0.87
CA CYS A 261 4.95 3.71 -0.76
C CYS A 261 6.11 2.71 -0.70
N LEU A 262 5.92 1.64 0.05
CA LEU A 262 6.92 0.60 0.25
C LEU A 262 6.24 -0.76 0.35
N ALA A 263 6.72 -1.74 -0.43
CA ALA A 263 6.31 -3.13 -0.33
C ALA A 263 7.52 -4.05 -0.56
N TYR A 264 7.41 -5.31 -0.16
CA TYR A 264 8.39 -6.34 -0.47
C TYR A 264 7.68 -7.55 -1.06
N GLY A 265 8.14 -8.05 -2.20
CA GLY A 265 7.60 -9.26 -2.80
C GLY A 265 8.03 -9.46 -4.24
N ARG A 266 7.23 -10.23 -5.00
CA ARG A 266 7.53 -10.63 -6.37
C ARG A 266 7.74 -9.42 -7.29
N THR A 267 8.85 -9.40 -8.04
CA THR A 267 9.18 -8.24 -8.91
C THR A 267 9.82 -8.60 -10.25
N VAL A 268 10.43 -9.78 -10.39
CA VAL A 268 11.26 -10.14 -11.57
C VAL A 268 11.17 -11.62 -11.91
N SER A 269 11.03 -11.97 -13.18
CA SER A 269 11.48 -13.28 -13.67
C SER A 269 13.00 -13.34 -13.75
#